data_AF-A0AAU6JTX4-F1
#
_entry.id   AF-A0AAU6JTX4-F1
#
_cell.length_a   1.000
_cell.length_b   1.000
_cell.length_c   1.000
_cell.angle_alpha   90.00
_cell.angle_beta   90.00
_cell.angle_gamma   90.00
#
_symmetry.space_group_name_H-M   'P 1'
#
loop_
_entity.id
_entity.type
_entity.pdbx_description
1 polymer ?
#
loop_
_entity_poly.entity_id
_entity_poly.type
_entity_poly.pdbx_seq_one_letter_code
_entity_poly.pdbx_strand_id
1 'polypeptide(L)'
;MPTSALDLERVCTDGLGYAGMPAYDRTKKTVHPAMLMNNPGDSWSQFEPPSGDFPRGWILGYADKPAEAELVVCVERTKSTPTGKVCAMETDDGKPLKIRTYDTSYRLSVVESRTGEELYEYTGDAKSDECPVYIFTSEGEDKNTYYNEVRPKDYRKRVQPFIAP
;
A
#
# COMPACT_ATOMS: atom_id res chain seq x y z
N MET A 1 -6.16 15.31 -15.74
CA MET A 1 -6.59 14.98 -14.37
C MET A 1 -6.82 13.49 -14.30
N PRO A 2 -6.47 12.81 -13.20
CA PRO A 2 -6.74 11.39 -13.04
C PRO A 2 -8.25 11.15 -13.01
N THR A 3 -8.69 10.16 -13.78
CA THR A 3 -10.08 9.70 -13.92
C THR A 3 -10.32 8.38 -13.18
N SER A 4 -9.25 7.61 -12.97
CA SER A 4 -9.22 6.41 -12.12
C SER A 4 -8.06 6.50 -11.12
N ALA A 5 -8.09 5.69 -10.06
CA ALA A 5 -6.98 5.65 -9.10
C ALA A 5 -5.71 5.07 -9.73
N LEU A 6 -5.84 4.17 -10.72
CA LEU A 6 -4.70 3.62 -11.46
C LEU A 6 -3.92 4.68 -12.25
N ASP A 7 -4.57 5.78 -12.65
CA ASP A 7 -3.85 6.91 -13.25
C ASP A 7 -2.75 7.46 -12.32
N LEU A 8 -2.91 7.31 -10.99
CA LEU A 8 -1.92 7.78 -10.01
C LEU A 8 -0.71 6.84 -9.85
N GLU A 9 -0.67 5.68 -10.52
CA GLU A 9 0.49 4.79 -10.55
C GLU A 9 1.78 5.52 -10.96
N ARG A 10 1.72 6.38 -11.98
CA ARG A 10 2.89 7.16 -12.44
C ARG A 10 3.48 8.09 -11.38
N VAL A 11 2.70 8.46 -10.36
CA VAL A 11 3.19 9.26 -9.24
C VAL A 11 4.14 8.41 -8.40
N CYS A 12 3.82 7.13 -8.22
CA CYS A 12 4.64 6.17 -7.48
C CYS A 12 5.82 5.62 -8.30
N THR A 13 5.62 5.38 -9.60
CA THR A 13 6.64 4.78 -10.46
C THR A 13 7.66 5.80 -10.96
N ASP A 14 7.16 6.93 -11.51
CA ASP A 14 8.00 7.88 -12.24
C ASP A 14 8.25 9.18 -11.48
N GLY A 15 7.59 9.40 -10.34
CA GLY A 15 7.60 10.69 -9.65
C GLY A 15 6.95 11.80 -10.48
N LEU A 16 5.97 11.45 -11.32
CA LEU A 16 5.34 12.40 -12.24
C LEU A 16 3.92 12.74 -11.81
N GLY A 17 3.74 13.94 -11.27
CA GLY A 17 2.42 14.44 -10.85
C GLY A 17 1.50 14.88 -12.00
N TYR A 18 0.33 15.40 -11.62
CA TYR A 18 -0.68 15.97 -12.49
C TYR A 18 -0.91 17.45 -12.16
N ALA A 19 -0.47 18.37 -13.03
CA ALA A 19 -0.51 19.82 -12.75
C ALA A 19 -1.89 20.40 -12.36
N GLY A 20 -2.99 19.74 -12.74
CA GLY A 20 -4.34 20.16 -12.35
C GLY A 20 -4.81 19.67 -10.96
N MET A 21 -4.01 18.86 -10.26
CA MET A 21 -4.35 18.34 -8.93
C MET A 21 -4.27 19.45 -7.87
N PRO A 22 -5.01 19.29 -6.76
CA PRO A 22 -4.85 20.13 -5.59
C PRO A 22 -3.38 20.23 -5.13
N ALA A 23 -3.00 21.44 -4.74
CA ALA A 23 -1.67 21.72 -4.20
C ALA A 23 -1.57 21.22 -2.76
N TYR A 24 -0.52 20.46 -2.46
CA TYR A 24 -0.18 20.19 -1.07
C TYR A 24 0.35 21.46 -0.40
N ASP A 25 -0.20 21.80 0.77
CA ASP A 25 0.23 22.95 1.55
C ASP A 25 0.26 22.60 3.03
N ARG A 26 1.42 22.13 3.49
CA ARG A 26 1.65 21.72 4.88
C ARG A 26 1.37 22.80 5.93
N THR A 27 1.24 24.08 5.54
CA THR A 27 0.91 25.15 6.49
C THR A 27 -0.57 25.20 6.83
N LYS A 28 -1.43 24.57 6.01
CA LYS A 28 -2.85 24.43 6.31
C LYS A 28 -3.03 23.47 7.48
N LYS A 29 -3.86 23.86 8.44
CA LYS A 29 -4.25 23.04 9.59
C LYS A 29 -5.49 22.20 9.27
N THR A 30 -5.45 21.51 8.13
CA THR A 30 -6.55 20.69 7.62
C THR A 30 -6.02 19.32 7.24
N VAL A 31 -6.91 18.35 7.12
CA VAL A 31 -6.54 17.06 6.56
C VAL A 31 -6.12 17.26 5.09
N HIS A 32 -5.04 16.60 4.68
CA HIS A 32 -4.58 16.53 3.30
C HIS A 32 -4.95 15.16 2.72
N PRO A 33 -6.05 15.04 1.94
CA PRO A 33 -6.51 13.75 1.45
C PRO A 33 -5.44 13.09 0.58
N ALA A 34 -5.19 11.81 0.83
CA ALA A 34 -4.21 11.03 0.10
C ALA A 34 -4.84 9.83 -0.61
N MET A 35 -4.33 9.51 -1.79
CA MET A 35 -4.57 8.20 -2.41
C MET A 35 -3.52 7.21 -1.89
N LEU A 36 -3.95 6.02 -1.48
CA LEU A 36 -3.03 4.97 -1.07
C LEU A 36 -2.89 3.94 -2.20
N MET A 37 -1.68 3.85 -2.72
CA MET A 37 -1.29 2.92 -3.78
C MET A 37 -0.39 1.84 -3.19
N ASN A 38 -0.65 0.59 -3.54
CA ASN A 38 0.13 -0.56 -3.11
C ASN A 38 0.63 -1.34 -4.33
N ASN A 39 1.92 -1.69 -4.30
CA ASN A 39 2.53 -2.61 -5.24
C ASN A 39 3.12 -3.80 -4.47
N PRO A 40 2.45 -4.96 -4.47
CA PRO A 40 2.95 -6.15 -3.82
C PRO A 40 4.08 -6.82 -4.64
N GLY A 41 4.77 -6.15 -5.56
CA GLY A 41 5.87 -6.70 -6.37
C GLY A 41 5.48 -7.14 -7.78
N ASP A 42 4.34 -6.67 -8.29
CA ASP A 42 3.88 -6.84 -9.67
C ASP A 42 3.43 -5.47 -10.19
N SER A 43 2.23 -5.05 -9.79
CA SER A 43 1.53 -3.92 -10.35
C SER A 43 1.00 -3.02 -9.24
N TRP A 44 0.91 -1.72 -9.54
CA TRP A 44 0.29 -0.77 -8.63
C TRP A 44 -1.23 -0.90 -8.65
N SER A 45 -1.83 -0.84 -7.48
CA SER A 45 -3.28 -0.83 -7.30
C SER A 45 -3.67 0.13 -6.19
N GLN A 46 -4.90 0.65 -6.23
CA GLN A 46 -5.46 1.36 -5.09
C GLN A 46 -5.68 0.39 -3.95
N PHE A 47 -5.38 0.81 -2.73
CA PHE A 47 -5.71 0.08 -1.52
C PHE A 47 -6.51 0.98 -0.57
N GLU A 48 -7.76 0.59 -0.29
CA GLU A 48 -8.56 1.21 0.77
C GLU A 48 -8.27 0.49 2.11
N PRO A 49 -7.68 1.16 3.12
CA PRO A 49 -7.45 0.55 4.42
C PRO A 49 -8.76 0.13 5.10
N PRO A 50 -8.75 -0.97 5.87
CA PRO A 50 -9.87 -1.32 6.74
C PRO A 50 -10.32 -0.17 7.65
N SER A 51 -11.63 -0.14 7.95
CA SER A 51 -12.20 0.87 8.84
C SER A 51 -11.49 0.90 10.20
N GLY A 52 -11.04 2.09 10.61
CA GLY A 52 -10.32 2.32 11.88
C GLY A 52 -8.79 2.40 11.73
N ASP A 53 -8.22 1.89 10.63
CA ASP A 53 -6.78 2.00 10.38
C ASP A 53 -6.35 3.44 10.11
N PHE A 54 -7.22 4.27 9.52
CA PHE A 54 -7.03 5.71 9.37
C PHE A 54 -8.30 6.47 9.76
N PRO A 55 -8.20 7.72 10.25
CA PRO A 55 -9.35 8.59 10.40
C PRO A 55 -10.01 8.88 9.04
N ARG A 56 -11.33 9.08 9.04
CA ARG A 56 -12.10 9.35 7.81
C ARG A 56 -11.56 10.60 7.09
N GLY A 57 -11.45 10.51 5.76
CA GLY A 57 -10.99 11.60 4.90
C GLY A 57 -9.47 11.74 4.77
N TRP A 58 -8.69 10.93 5.51
CA TRP A 58 -7.24 10.89 5.36
C TRP A 58 -6.83 10.16 4.10
N ILE A 59 -7.35 8.93 3.94
CA ILE A 59 -7.15 8.12 2.74
C ILE A 59 -8.47 8.09 1.98
N LEU A 60 -8.40 8.36 0.68
CA LEU A 60 -9.53 8.28 -0.24
C LEU A 60 -9.88 6.82 -0.52
N GLY A 61 -11.15 6.45 -0.37
CA GLY A 61 -11.65 5.10 -0.62
C GLY A 61 -11.98 4.85 -2.09
N TYR A 62 -12.49 3.65 -2.40
CA TYR A 62 -12.82 3.26 -3.78
C TYR A 62 -13.96 4.09 -4.41
N ALA A 63 -14.81 4.70 -3.58
CA ALA A 63 -15.92 5.53 -4.03
C ALA A 63 -15.55 7.02 -4.19
N ASP A 64 -14.39 7.43 -3.67
CA ASP A 64 -13.94 8.82 -3.71
C ASP A 64 -13.26 9.14 -5.05
N LYS A 65 -13.17 10.44 -5.38
CA LYS A 65 -12.57 10.87 -6.65
C LYS A 65 -11.05 10.96 -6.51
N PRO A 66 -10.26 10.27 -7.36
CA PRO A 66 -8.81 10.38 -7.35
C PRO A 66 -8.29 11.81 -7.55
N ALA A 67 -9.05 12.63 -8.28
CA ALA A 67 -8.75 14.05 -8.53
C ALA A 67 -8.78 14.95 -7.27
N GLU A 68 -9.26 14.46 -6.14
CA GLU A 68 -9.29 15.17 -4.85
C GLU A 68 -8.02 14.95 -4.02
N ALA A 69 -7.13 14.02 -4.43
CA ALA A 69 -5.92 13.71 -3.70
C ALA A 69 -4.90 14.87 -3.76
N GLU A 70 -4.46 15.35 -2.60
CA GLU A 70 -3.30 16.25 -2.49
C GLU A 70 -1.98 15.46 -2.47
N LEU A 71 -2.04 14.24 -1.92
CA LEU A 71 -0.89 13.36 -1.75
C LEU A 71 -1.16 11.96 -2.35
N VAL A 72 -0.10 11.26 -2.71
CA VAL A 72 -0.11 9.82 -2.97
C VAL A 72 0.83 9.15 -1.98
N VAL A 73 0.31 8.17 -1.24
CA VAL A 73 1.09 7.28 -0.39
C VAL A 73 1.36 6.03 -1.18
N CYS A 74 2.63 5.78 -1.48
CA CYS A 74 3.06 4.64 -2.27
C CYS A 74 3.71 3.61 -1.34
N VAL A 75 3.20 2.38 -1.33
CA VAL A 75 3.77 1.25 -0.59
C VAL A 75 4.18 0.17 -1.58
N GLU A 76 5.46 -0.15 -1.66
CA GLU A 76 6.01 -1.09 -2.62
C GLU A 76 6.79 -2.19 -1.91
N ARG A 77 6.53 -3.46 -2.21
CA ARG A 77 7.43 -4.55 -1.83
C ARG A 77 8.70 -4.49 -2.67
N THR A 78 9.83 -4.27 -2.01
CA THR A 78 11.15 -4.20 -2.68
C THR A 78 11.93 -5.51 -2.58
N LYS A 79 11.63 -6.34 -1.58
CA LYS A 79 12.29 -7.64 -1.40
C LYS A 79 11.42 -8.61 -0.63
N SER A 80 11.58 -9.90 -0.93
CA SER A 80 11.03 -11.00 -0.13
C SER A 80 12.16 -11.90 0.37
N THR A 81 12.12 -12.30 1.65
CA THR A 81 13.13 -13.17 2.26
C THR A 81 12.45 -14.42 2.85
N PRO A 82 12.84 -15.65 2.47
CA PRO A 82 12.25 -16.85 3.05
C PRO A 82 12.45 -16.88 4.57
N THR A 83 11.40 -17.18 5.33
CA THR A 83 11.50 -17.34 6.79
C THR A 83 12.05 -18.72 7.19
N GLY A 84 12.05 -19.68 6.25
CA GLY A 84 12.30 -21.10 6.51
C GLY A 84 11.10 -21.85 7.10
N LYS A 85 10.00 -21.17 7.41
CA LYS A 85 8.79 -21.77 7.96
C LYS A 85 7.87 -22.29 6.87
N VAL A 86 7.35 -23.50 7.08
CA VAL A 86 6.32 -24.13 6.27
C VAL A 86 5.07 -24.34 7.11
N CYS A 87 3.96 -23.76 6.67
CA CYS A 87 2.66 -23.88 7.30
C CYS A 87 1.85 -25.01 6.66
N ALA A 88 1.35 -25.92 7.48
CA ALA A 88 0.36 -26.90 7.05
C ALA A 88 -1.01 -26.23 7.07
N MET A 89 -1.67 -26.17 5.92
CA MET A 89 -3.00 -25.62 5.71
C MET A 89 -3.85 -26.64 4.94
N GLU A 90 -5.12 -26.34 4.75
CA GLU A 90 -6.01 -27.11 3.91
C GLU A 90 -6.61 -26.19 2.85
N THR A 91 -6.81 -26.73 1.64
CA THR A 91 -7.63 -26.07 0.62
C THR A 91 -9.10 -26.14 1.00
N ASP A 92 -9.95 -25.37 0.32
CA ASP A 92 -11.40 -25.38 0.56
C ASP A 92 -12.05 -26.76 0.35
N ASP A 93 -11.45 -27.64 -0.49
CA ASP A 93 -11.87 -29.03 -0.69
C ASP A 93 -11.24 -30.02 0.30
N GLY A 94 -10.60 -29.52 1.38
CA GLY A 94 -10.05 -30.31 2.48
C GLY A 94 -8.74 -31.04 2.13
N LYS A 95 -8.05 -30.65 1.06
CA LYS A 95 -6.76 -31.27 0.71
C LYS A 95 -5.61 -30.59 1.46
N PRO A 96 -4.61 -31.36 1.94
CA PRO A 96 -3.44 -30.79 2.57
C PRO A 96 -2.67 -29.86 1.64
N LEU A 97 -2.29 -28.70 2.16
CA LEU A 97 -1.52 -27.66 1.48
C LEU A 97 -0.33 -27.25 2.33
N LYS A 98 0.83 -27.03 1.71
CA LYS A 98 2.05 -26.58 2.39
C LYS A 98 2.43 -25.19 1.90
N ILE A 99 2.40 -24.22 2.80
CA ILE A 99 2.68 -22.82 2.49
C ILE A 99 4.04 -22.42 3.02
N ARG A 100 4.95 -22.02 2.13
CA ARG A 100 6.22 -21.38 2.48
C ARG A 100 5.98 -19.91 2.76
N THR A 101 6.48 -19.41 3.89
CA THR A 101 6.29 -18.01 4.27
C THR A 101 7.54 -17.17 3.98
N TYR A 102 7.32 -15.91 3.65
CA TYR A 102 8.36 -14.93 3.33
C TYR A 102 8.13 -13.64 4.09
N ASP A 103 9.19 -13.10 4.67
CA ASP A 103 9.23 -11.73 5.16
C ASP A 103 9.29 -10.76 3.98
N THR A 104 8.63 -9.62 4.13
CA THR A 104 8.55 -8.58 3.10
C THR A 104 9.34 -7.37 3.55
N SER A 105 10.33 -6.92 2.77
CA SER A 105 10.86 -5.56 2.88
C SER A 105 10.09 -4.66 1.92
N TYR A 106 9.77 -3.45 2.37
CA TYR A 106 8.98 -2.49 1.61
C TYR A 106 9.61 -1.10 1.61
N ARG A 107 9.29 -0.34 0.56
CA ARG A 107 9.49 1.09 0.47
C ARG A 107 8.16 1.80 0.62
N LEU A 108 8.14 2.82 1.45
CA LEU A 108 7.04 3.75 1.63
C LEU A 108 7.51 5.11 1.12
N SER A 109 6.75 5.74 0.24
CA SER A 109 6.93 7.15 -0.10
C SER A 109 5.64 7.95 0.04
N VAL A 110 5.78 9.23 0.35
CA VAL A 110 4.70 10.22 0.33
C VAL A 110 5.05 11.24 -0.73
N VAL A 111 4.20 11.37 -1.75
CA VAL A 111 4.47 12.15 -2.95
C VAL A 111 3.37 13.18 -3.15
N GLU A 112 3.70 14.42 -3.53
CA GLU A 112 2.68 15.42 -3.90
C GLU A 112 2.04 15.03 -5.23
N SER A 113 0.70 14.88 -5.26
CA SER A 113 -0.03 14.43 -6.46
C SER A 113 0.11 15.39 -7.65
N ARG A 114 0.30 16.68 -7.38
CA ARG A 114 0.35 17.72 -8.41
C ARG A 114 1.67 17.80 -9.14
N THR A 115 2.77 17.69 -8.42
CA THR A 115 4.13 17.88 -8.95
C THR A 115 4.84 16.55 -9.16
N GLY A 116 4.52 15.54 -8.35
CA GLY A 116 5.28 14.30 -8.25
C GLY A 116 6.50 14.40 -7.33
N GLU A 117 6.63 15.51 -6.60
CA GLU A 117 7.71 15.69 -5.62
C GLU A 117 7.57 14.70 -4.47
N GLU A 118 8.62 13.91 -4.24
CA GLU A 118 8.69 13.05 -3.06
C GLU A 118 9.00 13.87 -1.82
N LEU A 119 8.08 13.84 -0.86
CA LEU A 119 8.17 14.56 0.41
C LEU A 119 8.82 13.72 1.52
N TYR A 120 8.79 12.40 1.36
CA TYR A 120 9.27 11.45 2.34
C TYR A 120 9.50 10.07 1.72
N GLU A 121 10.58 9.42 2.13
CA GLU A 121 10.87 8.01 1.84
C GLU A 121 11.20 7.26 3.13
N TYR A 122 10.81 5.99 3.20
CA TYR A 122 11.17 5.07 4.27
C TYR A 122 11.24 3.63 3.78
N THR A 123 12.21 2.88 4.28
CA THR A 123 12.27 1.43 4.09
C THR A 123 11.95 0.71 5.39
N GLY A 124 11.11 -0.32 5.31
CA GLY A 124 10.70 -1.12 6.47
C GLY A 124 10.60 -2.61 6.14
N ASP A 125 10.31 -3.40 7.18
CA ASP A 125 10.04 -4.82 7.04
C ASP A 125 8.69 -5.17 7.67
N ALA A 126 7.92 -6.03 7.00
CA ALA A 126 6.79 -6.76 7.55
C ALA A 126 7.22 -8.22 7.79
N LYS A 127 7.38 -8.57 9.08
CA LYS A 127 7.81 -9.90 9.53
C LYS A 127 6.73 -10.53 10.38
N SER A 128 6.57 -11.83 10.24
CA SER A 128 5.67 -12.64 11.05
C SER A 128 6.19 -14.07 11.13
N ASP A 129 6.17 -14.63 12.33
CA ASP A 129 6.38 -16.04 12.58
C ASP A 129 5.06 -16.81 12.65
N GLU A 130 3.91 -16.18 12.44
CA GLU A 130 2.59 -16.82 12.45
C GLU A 130 2.26 -17.44 11.08
N CYS A 131 1.45 -18.50 11.06
CA CYS A 131 0.93 -19.04 9.82
C CYS A 131 -0.31 -18.25 9.38
N PRO A 132 -0.47 -17.94 8.07
CA PRO A 132 -1.69 -17.30 7.59
C PRO A 132 -2.90 -18.19 7.88
N VAL A 133 -4.02 -17.58 8.23
CA VAL A 133 -5.29 -18.29 8.47
C VAL A 133 -5.99 -18.60 7.14
N TYR A 134 -5.86 -17.68 6.18
CA TYR A 134 -6.37 -17.80 4.82
C TYR A 134 -5.34 -17.22 3.86
N ILE A 135 -5.33 -17.73 2.64
CA ILE A 135 -4.52 -17.21 1.55
C ILE A 135 -5.45 -16.97 0.35
N PHE A 136 -5.28 -15.83 -0.30
CA PHE A 136 -5.87 -15.57 -1.59
C PHE A 136 -4.77 -15.72 -2.64
N THR A 137 -5.03 -16.51 -3.68
CA THR A 137 -4.07 -16.74 -4.76
C THR A 137 -4.77 -16.49 -6.08
N SER A 138 -4.17 -15.68 -6.94
CA SER A 138 -4.65 -15.43 -8.28
C SER A 138 -4.16 -16.50 -9.26
N GLU A 139 -4.79 -16.59 -10.43
CA GLU A 139 -4.33 -17.48 -11.50
C GLU A 139 -2.93 -17.04 -11.98
N GLY A 140 -1.96 -17.95 -11.93
CA GLY A 140 -0.56 -17.66 -12.26
C GLY A 140 0.36 -17.40 -11.06
N GLU A 141 -0.18 -17.21 -9.86
CA GLU A 141 0.63 -17.08 -8.64
C GLU A 141 1.07 -18.44 -8.07
N ASP A 142 2.20 -18.45 -7.35
CA ASP A 142 2.63 -19.64 -6.60
C ASP A 142 1.72 -19.86 -5.39
N LYS A 143 0.76 -20.78 -5.57
CA LYS A 143 -0.24 -21.16 -4.56
C LYS A 143 0.35 -21.75 -3.28
N ASN A 144 1.65 -22.05 -3.26
CA ASN A 144 2.36 -22.60 -2.10
C ASN A 144 3.20 -21.56 -1.35
N THR A 145 3.01 -20.27 -1.64
CA THR A 145 3.80 -19.18 -1.06
C THR A 145 2.90 -18.13 -0.43
N TYR A 146 3.29 -17.64 0.75
CA TYR A 146 2.67 -16.50 1.43
C TYR A 146 3.72 -15.45 1.76
N TYR A 147 3.44 -14.21 1.40
CA TYR A 147 4.28 -13.06 1.74
C TYR A 147 3.63 -12.29 2.89
N ASN A 148 4.39 -12.03 3.94
CA ASN A 148 3.93 -11.24 5.07
C ASN A 148 3.49 -9.85 4.59
N GLU A 149 2.23 -9.52 4.82
CA GLU A 149 1.60 -8.30 4.32
C GLU A 149 2.09 -7.05 5.07
N VAL A 150 2.36 -5.99 4.32
CA VAL A 150 2.59 -4.65 4.89
C VAL A 150 1.24 -4.06 5.26
N ARG A 151 0.98 -3.86 6.55
CA ARG A 151 -0.31 -3.38 7.06
C ARG A 151 -0.26 -1.89 7.38
N PRO A 152 -1.40 -1.18 7.36
CA PRO A 152 -1.49 0.22 7.77
C PRO A 152 -0.79 0.56 9.08
N LYS A 153 -0.89 -0.31 10.09
CA LYS A 153 -0.21 -0.14 11.39
C LYS A 153 1.32 0.02 11.28
N ASP A 154 1.94 -0.53 10.23
CA ASP A 154 3.39 -0.54 10.03
C ASP A 154 3.91 0.82 9.53
N TYR A 155 3.06 1.62 8.85
CA TYR A 155 3.45 2.90 8.26
C TYR A 155 2.57 4.09 8.64
N ARG A 156 1.40 3.91 9.26
CA ARG A 156 0.44 4.99 9.62
C ARG A 156 1.11 6.17 10.33
N LYS A 157 1.95 5.88 11.34
CA LYS A 157 2.64 6.92 12.12
C LYS A 157 3.62 7.75 11.28
N ARG A 158 4.09 7.22 10.15
CA ARG A 158 5.04 7.86 9.24
C ARG A 158 4.35 8.77 8.23
N VAL A 159 3.14 8.42 7.81
CA VAL A 159 2.33 9.24 6.89
C VAL A 159 1.52 10.32 7.62
N GLN A 160 1.19 10.08 8.89
CA GLN A 160 0.43 11.02 9.72
C GLN A 160 0.94 12.47 9.69
N PRO A 161 2.25 12.78 9.79
CA PRO A 161 2.75 14.16 9.78
C PRO A 161 2.53 14.94 8.48
N PHE A 162 2.09 14.27 7.41
CA PHE A 162 1.81 14.86 6.10
C PHE A 162 0.32 15.04 5.87
N ILE A 163 -0.50 14.12 6.41
CA ILE A 163 -1.95 14.04 6.17
C ILE A 163 -2.77 14.72 7.27
N ALA A 164 -2.31 14.67 8.52
CA ALA A 164 -3.07 15.20 9.65
C ALA A 164 -3.05 16.74 9.69
N PRO A 165 -4.07 17.38 10.33
CA PRO A 165 -4.09 18.82 10.60
C PRO A 165 -2.94 19.35 11.46
#